data_AF-E6MVZ2-F1
#
_entry.id   AF-E6MVZ2-F1
#
_cell.length_a   1.000
_cell.length_b   1.000
_cell.length_c   1.000
_cell.angle_alpha   90.00
_cell.angle_beta   90.00
_cell.angle_gamma   90.00
#
_symmetry.space_group_name_H-M   'P 1'
#
loop_
_entity.id
_entity.type
_entity.pdbx_description
1 polymer ?
#
loop_
_entity_poly.entity_id
_entity_poly.type
_entity_poly.pdbx_seq_one_letter_code
_entity_poly.pdbx_strand_id
1 'polypeptide(L)'
;MGFRVGMNCFDTRLQADDYLLSSLPPTVTQDGKIIRPERVGEKWVLNGKPVMLSYPKCSNFEQIKQGSYVGSTVLILFVVIYGFRLLINFLKDMGKVGID
;
A
#
# COMPACT_ATOMS: atom_id res chain seq x y z
N MET A 1 -6.25 -15.14 -5.11
CA MET A 1 -6.31 -13.86 -5.84
C MET A 1 -7.27 -12.97 -5.08
N GLY A 2 -6.88 -11.73 -4.78
CA GLY A 2 -7.65 -10.76 -4.01
C GLY A 2 -8.41 -9.75 -4.88
N PHE A 3 -9.00 -8.76 -4.20
CA PHE A 3 -9.83 -7.69 -4.76
C PHE A 3 -9.11 -6.35 -4.61
N ARG A 4 -8.90 -5.66 -5.73
CA ARG A 4 -8.16 -4.40 -5.73
C ARG A 4 -9.09 -3.21 -5.49
N VAL A 5 -8.75 -2.38 -4.50
CA VAL A 5 -9.36 -1.06 -4.31
C VAL A 5 -8.24 -0.02 -4.24
N GLY A 6 -8.17 0.85 -5.25
CA GLY A 6 -7.07 1.79 -5.40
C GLY A 6 -5.72 1.08 -5.52
N MET A 7 -4.82 1.37 -4.57
CA MET A 7 -3.50 0.73 -4.47
C MET A 7 -3.46 -0.48 -3.54
N ASN A 8 -4.56 -0.78 -2.83
CA ASN A 8 -4.60 -1.87 -1.86
C ASN A 8 -5.19 -3.15 -2.49
N CYS A 9 -4.66 -4.30 -2.07
CA CYS A 9 -5.17 -5.61 -2.44
C CYS A 9 -5.76 -6.32 -1.21
N PHE A 10 -7.06 -6.56 -1.22
CA PHE A 10 -7.77 -7.21 -0.11
C PHE A 10 -7.99 -8.69 -0.40
N ASP A 11 -7.89 -9.55 0.62
CA ASP A 11 -8.05 -10.99 0.42
C ASP A 11 -9.52 -11.39 0.24
N THR A 12 -10.42 -10.69 0.92
CA THR A 12 -11.86 -10.98 0.86
C THR A 12 -12.64 -9.82 0.24
N ARG A 13 -13.76 -10.15 -0.41
CA ARG A 13 -14.64 -9.14 -1.01
C ARG A 13 -15.24 -8.21 0.04
N LEU A 14 -15.59 -8.76 1.20
CA LEU A 14 -16.15 -7.98 2.31
C LEU A 14 -15.17 -6.92 2.80
N GLN A 15 -13.87 -7.21 2.90
CA GLN A 15 -12.85 -6.21 3.25
C GLN A 15 -12.73 -5.10 2.19
N ALA A 16 -12.80 -5.46 0.90
CA ALA A 16 -12.79 -4.49 -0.18
C ALA A 16 -14.04 -3.59 -0.15
N ASP A 17 -15.22 -4.20 0.05
CA ASP A 17 -16.49 -3.50 0.20
C ASP A 17 -16.48 -2.57 1.42
N ASP A 18 -16.01 -3.06 2.57
CA ASP A 18 -15.89 -2.29 3.79
C ASP A 18 -14.97 -1.08 3.61
N TYR A 19 -13.81 -1.27 2.97
CA TYR A 19 -12.85 -0.20 2.73
C TYR A 19 -13.41 0.87 1.77
N LEU A 20 -14.00 0.45 0.65
CA LEU A 20 -14.53 1.37 -0.34
C LEU A 20 -15.77 2.09 0.19
N LEU A 21 -16.76 1.36 0.72
CA LEU A 21 -18.04 1.95 1.11
C LEU A 21 -17.96 2.77 2.39
N SER A 22 -17.01 2.47 3.30
CA SER A 22 -16.78 3.29 4.48
C SER A 22 -15.99 4.58 4.18
N SER A 23 -15.28 4.64 3.05
CA SER A 23 -14.52 5.83 2.64
C SER A 23 -15.33 6.80 1.77
N LEU A 24 -16.52 6.39 1.31
CA LEU A 24 -17.39 7.27 0.52
C LEU A 24 -18.03 8.34 1.42
N PRO A 25 -17.99 9.62 1.02
CA PRO A 25 -18.72 10.65 1.74
C PRO A 25 -20.24 10.42 1.62
N PRO A 26 -21.02 10.69 2.69
CA PRO A 26 -22.46 10.65 2.61
C PRO A 26 -22.99 11.75 1.68
N THR A 27 -24.09 11.47 0.97
CA THR A 27 -24.79 12.49 0.17
C THR A 27 -25.96 13.04 0.98
N VAL A 28 -26.03 14.37 1.11
CA VAL A 28 -27.16 15.06 1.75
C VAL A 28 -28.13 15.53 0.67
N THR A 29 -29.38 15.09 0.72
CA THR A 29 -30.42 15.54 -0.21
C THR A 29 -30.89 16.96 0.12
N GLN A 30 -31.59 17.61 -0.81
CA GLN A 30 -32.21 18.93 -0.59
C GLN A 30 -33.18 18.92 0.61
N ASP A 31 -33.79 17.77 0.90
CA ASP A 31 -34.68 17.57 2.04
C ASP A 31 -33.94 17.31 3.37
N GLY A 32 -32.61 17.43 3.39
CA GLY A 32 -31.78 17.20 4.57
C GLY A 32 -31.59 15.73 4.95
N LYS A 33 -31.98 14.78 4.09
CA LYS A 33 -31.77 13.34 4.35
C LYS A 33 -30.36 12.93 3.99
N ILE A 34 -29.75 12.15 4.87
CA ILE A 34 -28.42 11.57 4.65
C ILE A 34 -28.59 10.22 3.95
N ILE A 35 -28.07 10.11 2.74
CA ILE A 35 -28.02 8.86 1.98
C ILE A 35 -26.60 8.31 2.07
N ARG A 36 -26.48 7.12 2.65
CA ARG A 36 -25.23 6.36 2.69
C ARG A 36 -25.49 4.85 2.69
N PRO A 37 -24.56 4.04 2.17
CA PRO A 37 -24.59 2.60 2.36
C PRO A 37 -24.45 2.26 3.84
N GLU A 38 -25.16 1.22 4.28
CA GLU A 38 -25.10 0.69 5.63
C GLU A 38 -24.72 -0.80 5.61
N ARG A 39 -23.93 -1.20 6.60
CA ARG A 39 -23.53 -2.59 6.78
C ARG A 39 -24.59 -3.34 7.59
N VAL A 40 -25.24 -4.30 6.97
CA VAL A 40 -26.22 -5.20 7.60
C VAL A 40 -25.64 -6.61 7.56
N GLY A 41 -25.00 -7.01 8.67
CA GLY A 41 -24.24 -8.26 8.75
C GLY A 41 -23.01 -8.25 7.83
N GLU A 42 -22.96 -9.19 6.89
CA GLU A 42 -21.89 -9.34 5.89
C GLU A 42 -22.23 -8.70 4.53
N LYS A 43 -23.28 -7.89 4.46
CA LYS A 43 -23.72 -7.24 3.21
C LYS A 43 -23.86 -5.75 3.42
N TRP A 44 -23.59 -5.02 2.34
CA TRP A 44 -23.85 -3.59 2.26
C TRP A 44 -25.18 -3.33 1.55
N VAL A 45 -26.00 -2.46 2.13
CA VAL A 45 -27.33 -2.13 1.64
C VAL A 45 -27.46 -0.62 1.50
N LEU A 46 -28.06 -0.17 0.40
CA LEU A 46 -28.40 1.22 0.17
C LEU A 46 -29.88 1.30 -0.17
N ASN A 47 -30.68 2.01 0.65
CA ASN A 47 -32.13 2.15 0.45
C ASN A 47 -32.84 0.80 0.26
N GLY A 48 -32.48 -0.21 1.06
CA GLY A 48 -33.06 -1.56 0.99
C GLY A 48 -32.55 -2.44 -0.17
N LYS A 49 -31.67 -1.93 -1.05
CA LYS A 49 -31.09 -2.70 -2.16
C LYS A 49 -29.64 -3.10 -1.83
N PRO A 50 -29.24 -4.36 -2.10
CA PRO A 50 -27.87 -4.80 -1.88
C PRO A 50 -26.92 -4.08 -2.85
N VAL A 51 -25.80 -3.61 -2.32
CA VAL A 51 -24.72 -3.00 -3.11
C VAL A 51 -23.81 -4.12 -3.61
N MET A 52 -23.67 -4.26 -4.93
CA MET A 52 -22.72 -5.21 -5.54
C MET A 52 -21.66 -4.46 -6.35
N LEU A 53 -20.43 -4.51 -5.88
CA LEU A 53 -19.28 -3.87 -6.51
C LEU A 53 -18.45 -4.89 -7.30
N SER A 54 -17.87 -4.45 -8.40
CA SER A 54 -16.91 -5.24 -9.19
C SER A 54 -15.50 -4.70 -8.93
N TYR A 55 -14.55 -5.61 -8.65
CA TYR A 55 -13.16 -5.25 -8.41
C TYR A 55 -12.25 -5.93 -9.42
N PRO A 56 -11.18 -5.26 -9.86
CA PRO A 56 -10.08 -5.93 -10.53
C PRO A 56 -9.42 -6.95 -9.59
N LYS A 57 -8.92 -8.04 -10.18
CA LYS A 57 -8.15 -9.04 -9.45
C LYS A 57 -6.76 -8.48 -9.11
N CYS A 58 -6.24 -8.85 -7.94
CA CYS A 58 -4.87 -8.54 -7.54
C CYS A 58 -4.23 -9.70 -6.76
N SER A 59 -2.92 -9.61 -6.56
CA SER A 59 -2.16 -10.56 -5.74
C SER A 59 -1.27 -9.81 -4.77
N ASN A 60 -1.46 -10.06 -3.46
CA ASN A 60 -0.60 -9.51 -2.41
C ASN A 60 0.87 -9.91 -2.62
N PHE A 61 1.10 -11.13 -3.10
CA PHE A 61 2.45 -11.62 -3.41
C PHE A 61 3.12 -10.81 -4.53
N GLU A 62 2.40 -10.51 -5.61
CA GLU A 62 2.95 -9.75 -6.73
C GLU A 62 3.25 -8.29 -6.33
N GLN A 63 2.39 -7.69 -5.52
CA GLN A 63 2.60 -6.34 -5.00
C GLN A 63 3.86 -6.26 -4.13
N ILE A 64 4.04 -7.20 -3.20
CA ILE A 64 5.25 -7.27 -2.36
C ILE A 64 6.48 -7.52 -3.23
N LYS A 65 6.40 -8.42 -4.21
CA LYS A 65 7.51 -8.72 -5.12
C LYS A 65 7.96 -7.49 -5.91
N GLN A 66 7.02 -6.69 -6.42
CA GLN A 66 7.36 -5.46 -7.12
C GLN A 66 7.97 -4.42 -6.18
N GLY A 67 7.40 -4.25 -4.98
CA GLY A 67 7.94 -3.35 -3.96
C GLY A 67 9.35 -3.74 -3.53
N SER A 68 9.62 -5.03 -3.31
CA SER A 68 10.94 -5.52 -2.92
C SER A 68 11.97 -5.35 -4.04
N TYR A 69 11.59 -5.58 -5.30
CA TYR A 69 12.48 -5.37 -6.45
C TYR A 69 12.93 -3.90 -6.56
N VAL A 70 11.99 -2.96 -6.50
CA VAL A 70 12.33 -1.53 -6.56
C VAL A 70 13.10 -1.09 -5.31
N GLY A 71 12.65 -1.50 -4.12
CA GLY A 71 13.28 -1.14 -2.85
C GLY A 71 14.72 -1.66 -2.73
N SER A 72 14.97 -2.91 -3.11
CA SER A 72 16.31 -3.51 -3.11
C SER A 72 17.27 -2.80 -4.07
N THR A 73 16.80 -2.43 -5.26
CA THR A 73 17.61 -1.69 -6.24
C THR A 73 18.09 -0.36 -5.66
N VAL A 74 17.21 0.39 -4.99
CA VAL A 74 17.56 1.65 -4.33
C VAL A 74 18.52 1.42 -3.15
N LEU A 75 18.29 0.39 -2.33
CA LEU A 75 19.17 0.06 -1.21
C LEU A 75 20.59 -0.28 -1.65
N ILE A 76 20.76 -1.03 -2.74
CA ILE A 76 22.08 -1.39 -3.27
C ILE A 76 22.89 -0.13 -3.61
N LEU A 77 22.25 0.89 -4.20
CA LEU A 77 22.94 2.15 -4.51
C LEU A 77 23.48 2.83 -3.25
N PHE A 78 22.69 2.87 -2.18
CA PHE A 78 23.15 3.42 -0.89
C PHE A 78 24.30 2.61 -0.30
N VAL A 79 24.22 1.27 -0.35
CA VAL A 79 25.29 0.38 0.13
C VAL A 79 26.58 0.63 -0.63
N VAL A 80 26.53 0.81 -1.96
CA VAL A 80 27.71 1.10 -2.78
C VAL A 80 28.35 2.44 -2.40
N ILE A 81 27.55 3.50 -2.28
CA ILE A 81 28.05 4.84 -1.89
C ILE A 81 28.70 4.78 -0.50
N TYR A 82 28.04 4.13 0.46
CA TYR A 82 28.56 3.97 1.80
C TYR A 82 29.83 3.11 1.84
N GLY A 83 29.87 2.03 1.06
CA GLY A 83 31.04 1.16 0.92
C GLY A 83 32.27 1.91 0.40
N PHE A 84 32.10 2.76 -0.63
CA PHE A 84 33.19 3.61 -1.10
C PHE A 84 33.67 4.60 -0.04
N ARG A 85 32.74 5.21 0.73
CA ARG A 85 33.13 6.10 1.83
C ARG A 85 33.93 5.38 2.90
N LEU A 86 33.52 4.18 3.30
CA LEU A 86 34.24 3.35 4.26
C LEU A 86 35.64 2.98 3.76
N LEU A 87 35.76 2.56 2.49
CA LEU A 87 37.05 2.24 1.88
C LEU A 87 37.99 3.43 1.86
N ILE A 88 37.51 4.61 1.44
CA ILE A 88 38.35 5.82 1.39
C ILE A 88 38.81 6.22 2.79
N ASN A 89 37.92 6.16 3.79
CA ASN A 89 38.28 6.49 5.17
C ASN A 89 39.28 5.49 5.74
N PHE A 90 39.07 4.19 5.49
CA PHE A 90 39.98 3.13 5.92
C PHE A 90 41.39 3.30 5.33
N LEU A 91 41.50 3.59 4.03
CA LEU A 91 42.79 3.84 3.37
C LEU A 91 43.49 5.09 3.93
N LYS A 92 42.74 6.16 4.21
CA LYS A 92 43.30 7.37 4.84
C LYS A 92 43.82 7.11 6.25
N ASP A 93 43.13 6.28 7.03
CA ASP A 93 43.55 5.95 8.38
C ASP A 93 44.79 5.06 8.38
N MET A 94 44.88 4.05 7.51
CA MET A 94 46.11 3.26 7.36
C MET A 94 47.29 4.08 6.84
N GLY A 95 47.06 5.02 5.92
CA GLY A 95 48.11 5.91 5.41
C GLY A 95 48.70 6.86 6.46
N LYS A 96 47.95 7.18 7.52
CA LYS A 96 48.44 7.96 8.66
C LYS A 96 49.27 7.14 9.64
N VAL A 97 49.06 5.83 9.72
CA VAL A 97 49.78 4.94 10.65
C VAL A 97 51.12 4.46 10.08
N GLY A 98 51.33 4.56 8.75
CA GLY A 98 52.57 4.13 8.08
C GLY A 98 53.68 5.20 7.97
N ILE A 99 53.48 6.39 8.54
CA ILE A 99 54.46 7.47 8.63
C ILE A 99 54.65 7.81 10.11
N ASP A 100 55.13 6.84 10.89
CA ASP A 100 55.70 7.01 12.23
C ASP A 100 56.74 5.90 12.46
#